data_AF-A0A6B3B1T0-F1
#
_entry.id   AF-A0A6B3B1T0-F1
#
_cell.length_a   1.000
_cell.length_b   1.000
_cell.length_c   1.000
_cell.angle_alpha   90.00
_cell.angle_beta   90.00
_cell.angle_gamma   90.00
#
_symmetry.space_group_name_H-M   'P 1'
#
loop_
_entity.id
_entity.type
_entity.pdbx_description
1 polymer ?
#
loop_
_entity_poly.entity_id
_entity_poly.type
_entity_poly.pdbx_seq_one_letter_code
_entity_poly.pdbx_strand_id
1 'polypeptide(L)'
;MAWRRHLPALASAAAGINEASDAWDAVSGSLCDADGWPLDDKVYGDGKVKRDADAWKHAEVFLDHGPEVLAGVRAAADGPDYVEGPISDDLRRLRGIDTTLLRAEELRHEWDGVMALMDGSQPSVLHLYQERAEEHRNTEGWHYAHELSYQGPALVRIGELLAHRADTERPAQTERARVALTRSPHNTPAASPASPSVPPAPHPPAPGQSR
;
A
#
# COMPACT_ATOMS: atom_id res chain seq x y z
N MET A 1 -6.69 -1.40 12.61
CA MET A 1 -7.75 -2.35 12.16
C MET A 1 -8.44 -1.89 10.88
N ALA A 2 -8.60 -0.58 10.63
CA ALA A 2 -9.27 -0.03 9.44
C ALA A 2 -8.66 -0.53 8.11
N TRP A 3 -7.34 -0.52 7.98
CA TRP A 3 -6.63 -0.98 6.77
C TRP A 3 -7.04 -2.37 6.24
N ARG A 4 -7.39 -3.32 7.13
CA ARG A 4 -7.75 -4.69 6.73
C ARG A 4 -8.99 -4.75 5.82
N ARG A 5 -9.91 -3.80 5.96
CA ARG A 5 -11.15 -3.75 5.15
C ARG A 5 -10.87 -3.51 3.66
N HIS A 6 -9.69 -3.00 3.33
CA HIS A 6 -9.30 -2.69 1.96
C HIS A 6 -8.58 -3.84 1.25
N LEU A 7 -8.19 -4.91 1.97
CA LEU A 7 -7.50 -6.06 1.38
C LEU A 7 -8.27 -6.70 0.22
N PRO A 8 -9.61 -6.92 0.29
CA PRO A 8 -10.36 -7.48 -0.84
C PRO A 8 -10.37 -6.57 -2.07
N ALA A 9 -10.41 -5.24 -1.86
CA ALA A 9 -10.38 -4.27 -2.97
C ALA A 9 -9.01 -4.29 -3.67
N LEU A 10 -7.91 -4.32 -2.91
CA LEU A 10 -6.56 -4.45 -3.47
C LEU A 10 -6.34 -5.79 -4.17
N ALA A 11 -6.91 -6.88 -3.64
CA ALA A 11 -6.86 -8.19 -4.28
C ALA A 11 -7.57 -8.18 -5.64
N SER A 12 -8.79 -7.63 -5.68
CA SER A 12 -9.55 -7.48 -6.92
C SER A 12 -8.83 -6.56 -7.92
N ALA A 13 -8.22 -5.48 -7.45
CA ALA A 13 -7.45 -4.57 -8.29
C ALA A 13 -6.24 -5.26 -8.91
N ALA A 14 -5.45 -5.99 -8.12
CA ALA A 14 -4.31 -6.74 -8.65
C ALA A 14 -4.74 -7.78 -9.70
N ALA A 15 -5.85 -8.48 -9.47
CA ALA A 15 -6.40 -9.42 -10.44
C ALA A 15 -6.82 -8.72 -11.73
N GLY A 16 -7.49 -7.57 -11.63
CA GLY A 16 -7.94 -6.80 -12.80
C GLY A 16 -6.80 -6.25 -13.66
N ILE A 17 -5.68 -5.83 -13.05
CA ILE A 17 -4.49 -5.42 -13.82
C ILE A 17 -3.93 -6.61 -14.63
N ASN A 18 -3.83 -7.78 -13.99
CA ASN A 18 -3.38 -8.99 -14.68
C ASN A 18 -4.36 -9.41 -15.78
N GLU A 19 -5.67 -9.33 -15.54
CA GLU A 19 -6.69 -9.64 -16.56
C GLU A 19 -6.58 -8.71 -17.77
N ALA A 20 -6.36 -7.40 -17.56
CA ALA A 20 -6.14 -6.47 -18.66
C ALA A 20 -4.89 -6.85 -19.48
N SER A 21 -3.82 -7.26 -18.80
CA SER A 21 -2.57 -7.72 -19.42
C SER A 21 -2.78 -9.01 -20.21
N ASP A 22 -3.38 -10.02 -19.59
CA ASP A 22 -3.64 -11.34 -20.17
C ASP A 22 -4.57 -11.26 -21.38
N ALA A 23 -5.60 -10.40 -21.30
CA ALA A 23 -6.53 -10.17 -22.40
C ALA A 23 -5.82 -9.56 -23.63
N TRP A 24 -4.85 -8.67 -23.40
CA TRP A 24 -4.04 -8.10 -24.47
C TRP A 24 -3.04 -9.11 -25.03
N ASP A 25 -2.35 -9.86 -24.17
CA ASP A 25 -1.36 -10.87 -24.57
C ASP A 25 -2.02 -12.00 -25.38
N ALA A 26 -3.27 -12.34 -25.09
CA ALA A 26 -4.04 -13.33 -25.83
C ALA A 26 -4.28 -12.97 -27.30
N VAL A 27 -4.31 -11.68 -27.65
CA VAL A 27 -4.66 -11.21 -29.01
C VAL A 27 -3.51 -10.52 -29.73
N SER A 28 -2.59 -9.87 -29.01
CA SER A 28 -1.55 -9.00 -29.59
C SER A 28 -0.67 -9.72 -30.61
N GLY A 29 -0.28 -10.97 -30.35
CA GLY A 29 0.53 -11.76 -31.29
C GLY A 29 -0.18 -12.07 -32.61
N SER A 30 -1.52 -12.18 -32.61
CA SER A 30 -2.29 -12.38 -33.84
C SER A 30 -2.44 -11.10 -34.68
N LEU A 31 -2.14 -9.95 -34.08
CA LEU A 31 -2.14 -8.65 -34.73
C LEU A 31 -0.77 -8.28 -35.30
N CYS A 32 0.23 -9.15 -35.18
CA CYS A 32 1.58 -8.94 -35.69
C CYS A 32 1.92 -9.91 -36.83
N ASP A 33 2.86 -9.51 -37.69
CA ASP A 33 3.48 -10.37 -38.67
C ASP A 33 4.54 -11.32 -38.03
N ALA A 34 5.20 -12.12 -38.86
CA ALA A 34 6.20 -13.09 -38.40
C ALA A 34 7.45 -12.43 -37.77
N ASP A 35 7.71 -11.16 -38.06
CA ASP A 35 8.81 -10.38 -37.51
C ASP A 35 8.38 -9.60 -36.25
N GLY A 36 7.12 -9.71 -35.84
CA GLY A 36 6.55 -9.05 -34.66
C GLY A 36 6.06 -7.62 -34.91
N TRP A 37 6.04 -7.16 -36.16
CA TRP A 37 5.52 -5.84 -36.50
C TRP A 37 3.99 -5.86 -36.56
N PRO A 38 3.29 -4.82 -36.09
CA PRO A 38 1.85 -4.72 -36.24
C PRO A 38 1.42 -4.84 -37.71
N LEU A 39 0.42 -5.68 -37.98
CA LEU A 39 -0.24 -5.78 -39.29
C LEU A 39 -1.04 -4.52 -39.61
N ASP A 40 -1.58 -3.88 -38.58
CA ASP A 40 -2.27 -2.59 -38.62
C ASP A 40 -1.93 -1.81 -37.34
N ASP A 41 -1.19 -0.71 -37.50
CA ASP A 41 -0.74 0.15 -36.40
C ASP A 41 -1.91 0.73 -35.60
N LYS A 42 -3.04 1.02 -36.25
CA LYS A 42 -4.21 1.58 -35.57
C LYS A 42 -4.87 0.52 -34.72
N VAL A 43 -5.16 -0.65 -35.26
CA VAL A 43 -5.82 -1.74 -34.52
C VAL A 43 -4.95 -2.19 -33.34
N TYR A 44 -3.64 -2.30 -33.55
CA TYR A 44 -2.70 -2.64 -32.48
C TYR A 44 -2.61 -1.52 -31.42
N GLY A 45 -2.59 -0.26 -31.86
CA GLY A 45 -2.61 0.92 -31.01
C GLY A 45 -3.88 1.00 -30.13
N ASP A 46 -5.06 0.86 -30.74
CA ASP A 46 -6.35 0.86 -30.06
C ASP A 46 -6.40 -0.23 -28.97
N GLY A 47 -5.83 -1.41 -29.25
CA GLY A 47 -5.74 -2.51 -28.29
C GLY A 47 -4.87 -2.17 -27.06
N LYS A 48 -3.72 -1.52 -27.26
CA LYS A 48 -2.89 -1.01 -26.16
C LYS A 48 -3.62 0.07 -25.36
N VAL A 49 -4.28 1.03 -26.02
CA VAL A 49 -5.08 2.06 -25.36
C VAL A 49 -6.12 1.44 -24.44
N LYS A 50 -6.84 0.41 -24.92
CA LYS A 50 -7.81 -0.32 -24.12
C LYS A 50 -7.17 -1.01 -22.91
N ARG A 51 -6.07 -1.76 -23.12
CA ARG A 51 -5.33 -2.43 -22.04
C ARG A 51 -4.91 -1.44 -20.96
N ASP A 52 -4.30 -0.33 -21.38
CA ASP A 52 -3.74 0.67 -20.48
C ASP A 52 -4.85 1.35 -19.67
N ALA A 53 -5.98 1.68 -20.32
CA ALA A 53 -7.14 2.23 -19.64
C ALA A 53 -7.77 1.26 -18.64
N ASP A 54 -7.91 -0.02 -19.00
CA ASP A 54 -8.47 -1.04 -18.11
C ASP A 54 -7.54 -1.33 -16.92
N ALA A 55 -6.22 -1.39 -17.15
CA ALA A 55 -5.22 -1.53 -16.09
C ALA A 55 -5.17 -0.33 -15.14
N TRP A 56 -5.23 0.90 -15.68
CA TRP A 56 -5.16 2.12 -14.87
C TRP A 56 -6.33 2.25 -13.88
N LYS A 57 -7.56 1.88 -14.27
CA LYS A 57 -8.73 1.84 -13.37
C LYS A 57 -8.45 1.03 -12.10
N HIS A 58 -7.69 -0.06 -12.23
CA HIS A 58 -7.33 -0.90 -11.10
C HIS A 58 -6.14 -0.33 -10.32
N ALA A 59 -5.20 0.35 -10.98
CA ALA A 59 -4.13 1.09 -10.29
C ALA A 59 -4.70 2.20 -9.38
N GLU A 60 -5.76 2.90 -9.81
CA GLU A 60 -6.42 3.93 -8.99
C GLU A 60 -6.92 3.39 -7.63
N VAL A 61 -7.37 2.13 -7.58
CA VAL A 61 -7.76 1.47 -6.31
C VAL A 61 -6.56 1.30 -5.36
N PHE A 62 -5.36 1.04 -5.91
CA PHE A 62 -4.14 1.03 -5.11
C PHE A 62 -3.76 2.42 -4.62
N LEU A 63 -4.01 3.47 -5.38
CA LEU A 63 -3.77 4.85 -4.94
C LEU A 63 -4.68 5.22 -3.76
N ASP A 64 -5.95 4.82 -3.84
CA ASP A 64 -6.93 5.15 -2.81
C ASP A 64 -6.74 4.38 -1.50
N HIS A 65 -6.18 3.17 -1.56
CA HIS A 65 -6.18 2.26 -0.40
C HIS A 65 -4.81 1.64 -0.06
N GLY A 66 -3.91 1.56 -1.03
CA GLY A 66 -2.57 0.98 -0.90
C GLY A 66 -1.74 1.61 0.21
N PRO A 67 -1.66 2.96 0.33
CA PRO A 67 -0.90 3.61 1.39
C PRO A 67 -1.37 3.21 2.80
N GLU A 68 -2.68 3.14 3.04
CA GLU A 68 -3.22 2.74 4.35
C GLU A 68 -2.90 1.27 4.67
N VAL A 69 -3.05 0.38 3.69
CA VAL A 69 -2.72 -1.04 3.83
C VAL A 69 -1.23 -1.26 4.06
N LEU A 70 -0.38 -0.59 3.30
CA LEU A 70 1.08 -0.67 3.45
C LEU A 70 1.54 -0.20 4.83
N ALA A 71 1.02 0.93 5.31
CA ALA A 71 1.30 1.42 6.66
C ALA A 71 0.81 0.42 7.73
N GLY A 72 -0.37 -0.15 7.55
CA GLY A 72 -0.94 -1.17 8.42
C GLY A 72 -0.12 -2.46 8.50
N VAL A 73 0.37 -2.94 7.36
CA VAL A 73 1.27 -4.10 7.26
C VAL A 73 2.58 -3.82 7.97
N ARG A 74 3.20 -2.66 7.73
CA ARG A 74 4.46 -2.28 8.38
C ARG A 74 4.35 -2.16 9.89
N ALA A 75 3.23 -1.66 10.38
CA ALA A 75 2.97 -1.55 11.81
C ALA A 75 2.69 -2.90 12.49
N ALA A 76 2.23 -3.90 11.72
CA ALA A 76 1.89 -5.22 12.23
C ALA A 76 3.00 -6.27 12.05
N ALA A 77 3.94 -6.06 11.14
CA ALA A 77 5.10 -6.91 10.91
C ALA A 77 6.18 -6.66 11.95
N ASP A 78 6.82 -7.73 12.42
CA ASP A 78 7.91 -7.68 13.39
C ASP A 78 9.27 -7.97 12.74
N GLY A 79 10.36 -7.68 13.43
CA GLY A 79 11.73 -7.87 12.92
C GLY A 79 12.00 -9.25 12.27
N PRO A 80 11.59 -10.39 12.89
CA PRO A 80 11.78 -11.71 12.30
C PRO A 80 11.10 -11.90 10.94
N ASP A 81 9.94 -11.26 10.71
CA ASP A 81 9.17 -11.39 9.46
C ASP A 81 9.99 -10.93 8.23
N TYR A 82 10.94 -10.00 8.42
CA TYR A 82 11.81 -9.46 7.36
C TYR A 82 13.04 -10.32 7.07
N VAL A 83 13.38 -11.25 7.96
CA VAL A 83 14.59 -12.09 7.84
C VAL A 83 14.23 -13.43 7.22
N GLU A 84 13.26 -14.12 7.81
CA GLU A 84 12.84 -15.46 7.42
C GLU A 84 11.39 -15.72 7.82
N GLY A 85 10.73 -16.66 7.14
CA GLY A 85 9.37 -17.07 7.46
C GLY A 85 8.39 -16.93 6.30
N PRO A 86 7.10 -17.15 6.56
CA PRO A 86 6.10 -17.33 5.49
C PRO A 86 5.85 -16.06 4.65
N ILE A 87 6.23 -14.88 5.14
CA ILE A 87 6.01 -13.59 4.46
C ILE A 87 7.30 -12.88 4.05
N SER A 88 8.48 -13.45 4.31
CA SER A 88 9.76 -12.76 4.07
C SER A 88 10.01 -12.47 2.59
N ASP A 89 9.64 -13.41 1.72
CA ASP A 89 9.78 -13.24 0.27
C ASP A 89 8.80 -12.20 -0.28
N ASP A 90 7.56 -12.19 0.21
CA ASP A 90 6.58 -11.18 -0.17
C ASP A 90 7.01 -9.79 0.32
N LEU A 91 7.56 -9.67 1.54
CA LEU A 91 8.10 -8.40 2.05
C LEU A 91 9.29 -7.92 1.20
N ARG A 92 10.09 -8.83 0.64
CA ARG A 92 11.15 -8.48 -0.32
C ARG A 92 10.56 -7.97 -1.64
N ARG A 93 9.45 -8.55 -2.11
CA ARG A 93 8.73 -8.08 -3.32
C ARG A 93 8.12 -6.69 -3.14
N LEU A 94 7.77 -6.30 -1.92
CA LEU A 94 7.28 -4.95 -1.62
C LEU A 94 8.36 -3.87 -1.65
N ARG A 95 9.64 -4.20 -1.85
CA ARG A 95 10.66 -3.16 -1.98
C ARG A 95 10.33 -2.27 -3.18
N GLY A 96 10.32 -0.96 -2.94
CA GLY A 96 10.01 0.05 -3.96
C GLY A 96 8.52 0.39 -4.10
N ILE A 97 7.61 -0.30 -3.40
CA ILE A 97 6.16 -0.01 -3.53
C ILE A 97 5.80 1.42 -3.12
N ASP A 98 6.49 2.05 -2.15
CA ASP A 98 6.26 3.47 -1.84
C ASP A 98 6.55 4.37 -3.04
N THR A 99 7.64 4.07 -3.76
CA THR A 99 8.02 4.83 -4.95
C THR A 99 7.01 4.61 -6.05
N THR A 100 6.56 3.37 -6.28
CA THR A 100 5.51 3.07 -7.25
C THR A 100 4.23 3.85 -6.94
N LEU A 101 3.74 3.78 -5.69
CA LEU A 101 2.51 4.47 -5.27
C LEU A 101 2.67 6.00 -5.33
N LEU A 102 3.80 6.54 -4.88
CA LEU A 102 4.07 7.97 -4.95
C LEU A 102 4.08 8.49 -6.38
N ARG A 103 4.79 7.82 -7.29
CA ARG A 103 4.89 8.25 -8.68
C ARG A 103 3.57 8.12 -9.44
N ALA A 104 2.80 7.08 -9.15
CA ALA A 104 1.47 6.92 -9.72
C ALA A 104 0.47 7.97 -9.17
N GLU A 105 0.59 8.37 -7.90
CA GLU A 105 -0.18 9.48 -7.33
C GLU A 105 0.21 10.83 -7.95
N GLU A 106 1.51 11.09 -8.13
CA GLU A 106 2.00 12.28 -8.83
C GLU A 106 1.42 12.36 -10.24
N LEU A 107 1.40 11.24 -10.97
CA LEU A 107 0.79 11.14 -12.29
C LEU A 107 -0.72 11.47 -12.22
N ARG A 108 -1.45 10.89 -11.26
CA ARG A 108 -2.89 11.18 -11.08
C ARG A 108 -3.12 12.68 -10.87
N HIS A 109 -2.37 13.31 -9.96
CA HIS A 109 -2.50 14.73 -9.66
C HIS A 109 -2.12 15.65 -10.82
N GLU A 110 -1.07 15.32 -11.56
CA GLU A 110 -0.69 16.06 -12.76
C GLU A 110 -1.86 16.09 -13.75
N TRP A 111 -2.47 14.93 -13.99
CA TRP A 111 -3.59 14.81 -14.92
C TRP A 111 -4.89 15.44 -14.42
N ASP A 112 -5.19 15.37 -13.12
CA ASP A 112 -6.30 16.13 -12.54
C ASP A 112 -6.14 17.64 -12.82
N GLY A 113 -4.91 18.15 -12.72
CA GLY A 113 -4.57 19.53 -13.07
C GLY A 113 -4.77 19.83 -14.56
N VAL A 114 -4.33 18.93 -15.44
CA VAL A 114 -4.54 19.05 -16.89
C VAL A 114 -6.03 19.08 -17.24
N MET A 115 -6.84 18.20 -16.64
CA MET A 115 -8.28 18.16 -16.85
C MET A 115 -8.98 19.41 -16.33
N ALA A 116 -8.58 19.91 -15.16
CA ALA A 116 -9.12 21.15 -14.60
C ALA A 116 -8.86 22.38 -15.50
N LEU A 117 -7.70 22.43 -16.18
CA LEU A 117 -7.39 23.49 -17.14
C LEU A 117 -8.27 23.42 -18.40
N MET A 118 -8.72 22.21 -18.77
CA MET A 118 -9.55 22.02 -19.96
C MET A 118 -11.04 22.35 -19.73
N ASP A 119 -11.52 22.31 -18.48
CA ASP A 119 -12.94 22.52 -18.12
C ASP A 119 -13.53 23.88 -18.60
N GLY A 120 -12.68 24.87 -18.89
CA GLY A 120 -13.08 26.14 -19.51
C GLY A 120 -13.29 26.13 -21.03
N SER A 121 -13.13 24.97 -21.69
CA SER A 121 -13.15 24.84 -23.16
C SER A 121 -14.55 24.56 -23.73
N GLN A 122 -14.75 24.79 -25.03
CA GLN A 122 -15.99 24.38 -25.70
C GLN A 122 -16.17 22.85 -25.68
N PRO A 123 -17.41 22.32 -25.48
CA PRO A 123 -17.63 20.88 -25.26
C PRO A 123 -17.08 19.94 -26.36
N SER A 124 -17.15 20.34 -27.63
CA SER A 124 -16.63 19.52 -28.74
C SER A 124 -15.10 19.48 -28.80
N VAL A 125 -14.45 20.55 -28.34
CA VAL A 125 -12.99 20.65 -28.22
C VAL A 125 -12.54 19.87 -26.99
N LEU A 126 -13.26 20.01 -25.88
CA LEU A 126 -13.03 19.29 -24.63
C LEU A 126 -13.00 17.78 -24.86
N HIS A 127 -13.99 17.21 -25.56
CA HIS A 127 -14.07 15.76 -25.78
C HIS A 127 -12.86 15.18 -26.54
N LEU A 128 -12.42 15.87 -27.61
CA LEU A 128 -11.27 15.42 -28.42
C LEU A 128 -9.94 15.47 -27.65
N TYR A 129 -9.75 16.49 -26.81
CA TYR A 129 -8.54 16.60 -26.02
C TYR A 129 -8.56 15.73 -24.77
N GLN A 130 -9.74 15.49 -24.19
CA GLN A 130 -9.92 14.61 -23.05
C GLN A 130 -9.56 13.16 -23.39
N GLU A 131 -10.08 12.61 -24.49
CA GLU A 131 -9.79 11.23 -24.88
C GLU A 131 -8.27 11.03 -25.06
N ARG A 132 -7.62 11.94 -25.79
CA ARG A 132 -6.17 11.90 -26.02
C ARG A 132 -5.32 12.17 -24.78
N ALA A 133 -5.84 12.93 -23.83
CA ALA A 133 -5.24 13.17 -22.53
C ALA A 133 -5.27 11.90 -21.68
N GLU A 134 -6.44 11.27 -21.58
CA GLU A 134 -6.63 10.01 -20.86
C GLU A 134 -5.76 8.89 -21.45
N GLU A 135 -5.66 8.80 -22.78
CA GLU A 135 -4.75 7.87 -23.46
C GLU A 135 -3.29 8.05 -23.04
N HIS A 136 -2.78 9.29 -23.00
CA HIS A 136 -1.41 9.57 -22.58
C HIS A 136 -1.20 9.19 -21.11
N ARG A 137 -2.10 9.62 -20.22
CA ARG A 137 -2.04 9.24 -18.81
C ARG A 137 -1.98 7.74 -18.64
N ASN A 138 -2.87 7.02 -19.31
CA ASN A 138 -2.96 5.57 -19.15
C ASN A 138 -1.72 4.87 -19.71
N THR A 139 -1.14 5.39 -20.80
CA THR A 139 0.12 4.89 -21.38
C THR A 139 1.29 5.08 -20.41
N GLU A 140 1.41 6.24 -19.77
CA GLU A 140 2.42 6.48 -18.73
C GLU A 140 2.14 5.68 -17.47
N GLY A 141 0.87 5.59 -17.09
CA GLY A 141 0.35 4.89 -15.93
C GLY A 141 0.47 3.38 -16.02
N TRP A 142 0.52 2.83 -17.24
CA TRP A 142 0.72 1.41 -17.49
C TRP A 142 1.94 0.85 -16.78
N HIS A 143 3.06 1.59 -16.78
CA HIS A 143 4.26 1.17 -16.06
C HIS A 143 3.98 0.94 -14.57
N TYR A 144 3.29 1.87 -13.92
CA TYR A 144 2.97 1.74 -12.49
C TYR A 144 1.91 0.68 -12.23
N ALA A 145 0.91 0.54 -13.10
CA ALA A 145 -0.06 -0.55 -13.03
C ALA A 145 0.67 -1.90 -13.10
N HIS A 146 1.61 -2.06 -14.03
CA HIS A 146 2.40 -3.27 -14.16
C HIS A 146 3.22 -3.59 -12.89
N GLU A 147 3.91 -2.61 -12.29
CA GLU A 147 4.60 -2.81 -11.01
C GLU A 147 3.64 -3.22 -9.89
N LEU A 148 2.46 -2.60 -9.83
CA LEU A 148 1.41 -2.94 -8.86
C LEU A 148 0.81 -4.33 -9.09
N SER A 149 0.79 -4.83 -10.33
CA SER A 149 0.36 -6.21 -10.61
C SER A 149 1.27 -7.24 -9.93
N TYR A 150 2.55 -6.91 -9.77
CA TYR A 150 3.55 -7.77 -9.13
C TYR A 150 3.59 -7.56 -7.60
N GLN A 151 3.58 -6.31 -7.15
CA GLN A 151 3.70 -5.95 -5.73
C GLN A 151 2.38 -6.10 -4.96
N GLY A 152 1.25 -5.82 -5.61
CA GLY A 152 -0.09 -5.83 -5.01
C GLY A 152 -0.51 -7.17 -4.41
N PRO A 153 -0.38 -8.31 -5.12
CA PRO A 153 -0.67 -9.62 -4.55
C PRO A 153 0.18 -9.95 -3.32
N ALA A 154 1.44 -9.53 -3.30
CA ALA A 154 2.31 -9.70 -2.13
C ALA A 154 1.79 -8.89 -0.93
N LEU A 155 1.40 -7.63 -1.16
CA LEU A 155 0.83 -6.77 -0.10
C LEU A 155 -0.43 -7.39 0.51
N VAL A 156 -1.31 -7.93 -0.33
CA VAL A 156 -2.54 -8.59 0.10
C VAL A 156 -2.24 -9.83 0.95
N ARG A 157 -1.38 -10.76 0.47
CA ARG A 157 -1.03 -11.98 1.20
C ARG A 157 -0.41 -11.70 2.56
N ILE A 158 0.50 -10.73 2.63
CA ILE A 158 1.09 -10.29 3.90
C ILE A 158 0.00 -9.75 4.81
N GLY A 159 -0.86 -8.87 4.30
CA GLY A 159 -1.95 -8.27 5.04
C GLY A 159 -2.92 -9.30 5.64
N GLU A 160 -3.31 -10.30 4.85
CA GLU A 160 -4.18 -11.40 5.29
C GLU A 160 -3.52 -12.24 6.39
N LEU A 161 -2.25 -12.61 6.22
CA LEU A 161 -1.53 -13.41 7.21
C LEU A 161 -1.34 -12.65 8.53
N LEU A 162 -0.95 -11.37 8.47
CA LEU A 162 -0.81 -10.52 9.66
C LEU A 162 -2.15 -10.25 10.34
N ALA A 163 -3.23 -10.09 9.57
CA ALA A 163 -4.58 -9.96 10.11
C ALA A 163 -4.98 -11.22 10.89
N HIS A 164 -4.76 -12.40 10.30
CA HIS A 164 -5.06 -13.68 10.92
C HIS A 164 -4.24 -13.94 12.19
N ARG A 165 -2.93 -13.62 12.18
CA ARG A 165 -2.06 -13.69 13.36
C ARG A 165 -2.63 -12.89 14.53
N ALA A 166 -2.95 -11.63 14.30
CA ALA A 166 -3.48 -10.75 15.33
C ALA A 166 -4.87 -11.16 15.85
N ASP A 167 -5.71 -11.76 15.00
CA ASP A 167 -7.03 -12.27 15.42
C ASP A 167 -6.91 -13.55 16.25
N THR A 168 -5.85 -14.34 16.06
CA THR A 168 -5.56 -15.52 16.87
C THR A 168 -4.91 -15.18 18.21
N GLU A 169 -4.06 -14.14 18.26
CA GLU A 169 -3.37 -13.72 19.48
C GLU A 169 -4.27 -12.99 20.48
N ARG A 170 -5.28 -12.24 20.02
CA ARG A 170 -6.17 -11.46 20.88
C ARG A 170 -6.98 -12.31 21.87
N PRO A 171 -7.61 -13.43 21.48
CA PRO A 171 -8.26 -14.36 22.42
C PRO A 171 -7.28 -14.94 23.43
N ALA A 172 -6.08 -15.33 22.98
CA ALA A 172 -5.05 -15.90 23.85
C ALA A 172 -4.55 -14.89 24.89
N GLN A 173 -4.37 -13.61 24.52
CA GLN A 173 -3.98 -12.55 25.45
C GLN A 173 -5.09 -12.24 26.45
N THR A 174 -6.34 -12.23 26.00
CA THR A 174 -7.51 -11.97 26.87
C THR A 174 -7.68 -13.10 27.90
N GLU A 175 -7.50 -14.35 27.48
CA GLU A 175 -7.54 -15.49 28.39
C GLU A 175 -6.37 -15.47 29.38
N ARG A 176 -5.15 -15.16 28.92
CA ARG A 176 -4.00 -14.98 29.84
C ARG A 176 -4.25 -13.86 30.86
N ALA A 177 -4.81 -12.72 30.42
CA ALA A 177 -5.16 -11.62 31.32
C ALA A 177 -6.24 -12.05 32.32
N ARG A 178 -7.27 -12.78 31.88
CA ARG A 178 -8.32 -13.34 32.76
C ARG A 178 -7.75 -14.31 33.79
N VAL A 179 -6.91 -15.25 33.36
CA VAL A 179 -6.25 -16.21 34.24
C VAL A 179 -5.35 -15.48 35.25
N ALA A 180 -4.57 -14.49 34.80
CA ALA A 180 -3.76 -13.66 35.68
C ALA A 180 -4.62 -12.92 36.73
N LEU A 181 -5.74 -12.31 36.31
CA LEU A 181 -6.69 -11.65 37.21
C LEU A 181 -7.31 -12.62 38.23
N THR A 182 -7.65 -13.84 37.84
CA THR A 182 -8.16 -14.85 38.79
C THR A 182 -7.10 -15.41 39.75
N ARG A 183 -5.82 -15.33 39.38
CA ARG A 183 -4.69 -15.73 40.24
C ARG A 183 -4.19 -14.59 41.13
N SER A 184 -4.55 -13.34 40.84
CA SER A 184 -4.26 -12.23 41.73
C SER A 184 -5.11 -12.36 43.01
N PRO A 185 -4.50 -12.46 44.20
CA PRO A 185 -5.26 -12.41 45.44
C PRO A 185 -6.02 -11.08 45.52
N HIS A 186 -7.29 -11.14 45.90
CA HIS A 186 -8.08 -9.96 46.23
C HIS A 186 -7.42 -9.31 47.45
N ASN A 187 -6.56 -8.32 47.23
CA ASN A 187 -5.94 -7.57 48.32
C ASN A 187 -7.05 -6.76 49.01
N THR A 188 -7.57 -7.34 50.09
CA THR A 188 -8.14 -6.60 51.22
C THR A 188 -7.16 -5.47 51.57
N PRO A 189 -7.62 -4.22 51.80
CA PRO A 189 -6.71 -3.10 52.07
C PRO A 189 -5.95 -3.35 53.38
N ALA A 190 -4.74 -3.89 53.26
CA ALA A 190 -3.75 -3.93 54.32
C ALA A 190 -2.98 -2.61 54.32
N ALA A 191 -2.84 -2.05 55.52
CA ALA A 191 -2.33 -0.73 55.82
C ALA A 191 -1.07 -0.31 55.04
N SER A 192 -1.02 0.98 54.71
CA SER A 192 0.12 1.65 54.09
C SER A 192 1.46 1.27 54.74
N PRO A 193 2.45 0.80 53.96
CA PRO A 193 3.83 0.77 54.44
C PRO A 193 4.35 2.21 54.53
N ALA A 194 4.97 2.54 55.67
CA ALA A 194 5.62 3.83 55.88
C ALA A 194 6.69 4.11 54.81
N SER A 195 6.73 5.36 54.35
CA SER A 195 7.71 5.86 53.39
C SER A 195 9.16 5.65 53.87
N PRO A 196 10.09 5.20 53.02
CA PRO A 196 11.51 5.22 53.35
C PRO A 196 12.06 6.66 53.30
N SER A 197 12.74 7.07 54.37
CA SER A 197 13.43 8.36 54.49
C SER A 197 14.56 8.48 53.47
N VAL A 198 14.59 9.60 52.75
CA VAL A 198 15.62 9.99 51.77
C VAL A 198 16.87 10.52 52.50
N PRO A 199 18.10 10.11 52.14
CA PRO A 199 19.33 10.73 52.64
C PRO A 199 19.59 12.09 51.97
N PRO A 200 20.19 13.07 52.67
CA PRO A 200 20.42 14.41 52.13
C PRO A 200 21.48 14.45 51.03
N ALA A 201 21.24 15.29 50.02
CA ALA A 201 22.14 15.52 48.89
C ALA A 201 23.40 16.31 49.31
N PRO A 202 24.59 16.02 48.74
CA PRO A 202 25.78 16.84 48.94
C PRO A 202 25.70 18.16 48.16
N HIS A 203 26.17 19.24 48.80
CA HIS A 203 26.19 20.61 48.30
C HIS A 203 27.15 20.81 47.10
N PRO A 204 26.85 21.77 46.19
CA PRO A 204 27.74 22.13 45.10
C PRO A 204 28.93 23.00 45.55
N PRO A 205 30.10 22.90 44.90
CA PRO A 205 31.24 23.77 45.18
C PRO A 205 31.05 25.18 44.61
N ALA A 206 31.55 26.18 45.35
CA ALA A 206 31.48 27.60 45.03
C ALA A 206 32.46 28.04 43.91
N PRO A 207 32.17 29.13 43.19
CA PRO A 207 32.96 29.58 42.04
C PRO A 207 34.24 30.33 42.47
N GLY A 208 35.38 29.90 41.93
CA GLY A 208 36.67 30.56 42.10
C GLY A 208 36.86 31.73 41.11
N GLN A 209 37.24 32.88 41.64
CA GLN A 209 37.53 34.13 40.92
C GLN A 209 38.91 34.13 40.26
N SER A 210 38.98 34.86 39.14
CA SER A 210 40.17 35.19 38.35
C SER A 210 41.26 35.93 39.13
N ARG A 211 42.51 35.74 38.70
CA ARG A 211 43.52 36.79 38.69
C ARG A 211 44.51 36.59 37.55
#